data_AF-A0A1M6AAR8-F1
#
_entry.id   AF-A0A1M6AAR8-F1
#
_cell.length_a   1.000
_cell.length_b   1.000
_cell.length_c   1.000
_cell.angle_alpha   90.00
_cell.angle_beta   90.00
_cell.angle_gamma   90.00
#
_symmetry.space_group_name_H-M   'P 1'
#
loop_
_entity.id
_entity.type
_entity.pdbx_description
1 polymer ?
#
loop_
_entity_poly.entity_id
_entity_poly.type
_entity_poly.pdbx_seq_one_letter_code
_entity_poly.pdbx_strand_id
1 'polypeptide(L)'
;MKTILKIVFIFSIVLNTNAQTHKSNTGIKGGYNLAAVSFDGETETGQRHAFHIGFYGESFLSESVALQIELLYSQQGYELKDGGGTFTQKLDYLNLPFLFKLYPDQSFFLEVGPQVGIAVSHKEEFDSNFGLFDTSQEFDPQNFDWGMNFGAGFKTESGVSLGVRYHLGLGSVYDEGNPHNRVWQFSIGFDF
;
A
#
# COMPACT_ATOMS: atom_id res chain seq x y z
N MET A 1 6.76 17.13 -7.81
CA MET A 1 6.65 16.85 -9.27
C MET A 1 7.88 16.14 -9.87
N LYS A 2 9.13 16.61 -9.66
CA LYS A 2 10.33 15.97 -10.23
C LYS A 2 10.57 14.52 -9.75
N THR A 3 10.23 14.19 -8.50
CA THR A 3 10.37 12.84 -7.92
C THR A 3 9.31 11.88 -8.46
N ILE A 4 8.06 12.33 -8.57
CA ILE A 4 6.95 11.55 -9.15
C ILE A 4 7.27 11.15 -10.59
N LEU A 5 7.78 12.09 -11.40
CA LEU A 5 8.16 11.81 -12.79
C LEU A 5 9.28 10.76 -12.89
N LYS A 6 10.24 10.78 -11.96
CA LYS A 6 11.31 9.76 -11.90
C LYS A 6 10.76 8.37 -11.55
N ILE A 7 9.81 8.27 -10.61
CA ILE A 7 9.19 7.00 -10.23
C ILE A 7 8.39 6.42 -11.39
N VAL A 8 7.57 7.26 -12.05
CA VAL A 8 6.82 6.85 -13.25
C VAL A 8 7.78 6.37 -14.34
N PHE A 9 8.89 7.09 -14.55
CA PHE A 9 9.90 6.71 -15.54
C PHE A 9 10.63 5.39 -15.19
N ILE A 10 11.01 5.18 -13.92
CA ILE A 10 11.61 3.92 -13.44
C ILE A 10 10.63 2.77 -13.63
N PHE A 11 9.36 2.96 -13.27
CA PHE A 11 8.31 1.97 -13.48
C PHE A 11 8.16 1.61 -14.98
N SER A 12 8.16 2.61 -15.87
CA SER A 12 8.10 2.38 -17.32
C SER A 12 9.30 1.61 -17.86
N ILE A 13 10.52 1.84 -17.37
CA ILE A 13 11.72 1.11 -17.82
C ILE A 13 11.62 -0.37 -17.47
N VAL A 14 11.19 -0.70 -16.25
CA VAL A 14 11.09 -2.10 -15.79
C VAL A 14 10.03 -2.88 -16.57
N LEU A 15 8.97 -2.22 -17.03
CA LEU A 15 7.97 -2.85 -17.90
C LEU A 15 8.52 -3.21 -19.29
N ASN A 16 9.48 -2.43 -19.82
CA ASN A 16 10.02 -2.66 -21.17
C ASN A 16 11.11 -3.75 -21.22
N THR A 17 11.74 -4.10 -20.10
CA THR A 17 12.82 -5.10 -20.07
C THR A 17 12.35 -6.56 -19.98
N ASN A 18 11.05 -6.81 -19.81
CA ASN A 18 10.50 -8.18 -19.64
C ASN A 18 9.91 -8.77 -20.93
N ALA A 19 10.15 -8.18 -22.10
CA ALA A 19 9.54 -8.56 -23.37
C ALA A 19 10.06 -9.88 -24.00
N GLN A 20 10.89 -10.67 -23.33
CA GLN A 20 11.50 -11.86 -23.93
C GLN A 20 11.48 -13.03 -22.94
N THR A 21 10.73 -14.09 -23.29
CA THR A 21 10.80 -15.49 -22.80
C THR A 21 9.69 -16.00 -21.87
N HIS A 22 9.06 -15.17 -21.02
CA HIS A 22 8.06 -15.67 -20.06
C HIS A 22 6.71 -14.93 -20.12
N LYS A 23 5.64 -15.60 -19.67
CA LYS A 23 4.28 -15.03 -19.58
C LYS A 23 4.32 -13.79 -18.68
N SER A 24 3.78 -12.68 -19.17
CA SER A 24 3.66 -11.42 -18.42
C SER A 24 2.24 -10.92 -18.50
N ASN A 25 1.71 -10.45 -17.38
CA ASN A 25 0.37 -9.92 -17.24
C ASN A 25 0.46 -8.48 -16.72
N THR A 26 -0.34 -7.58 -17.26
CA THR A 26 -0.53 -6.24 -16.72
C THR A 26 -1.96 -6.07 -16.27
N GLY A 27 -2.19 -5.24 -15.27
CA GLY A 27 -3.53 -5.09 -14.73
C GLY A 27 -3.72 -3.85 -13.88
N ILE A 28 -4.97 -3.64 -13.51
CA ILE A 28 -5.36 -2.69 -12.46
C ILE A 28 -5.72 -3.45 -11.20
N LYS A 29 -5.42 -2.86 -10.05
CA LYS A 29 -5.81 -3.37 -8.74
C LYS A 29 -6.39 -2.23 -7.92
N GLY A 30 -7.44 -2.52 -7.18
CA GLY A 30 -7.98 -1.62 -6.18
C GLY A 30 -8.54 -2.38 -5.00
N GLY A 31 -8.82 -1.68 -3.92
CA GLY A 31 -9.30 -2.35 -2.74
C GLY A 31 -9.40 -1.46 -1.51
N TYR A 32 -9.52 -2.14 -0.39
CA TYR A 32 -9.80 -1.57 0.91
C TYR A 32 -8.60 -1.72 1.85
N ASN A 33 -8.31 -0.67 2.61
CA ASN A 33 -7.25 -0.62 3.60
C ASN A 33 -7.82 -0.53 5.02
N LEU A 34 -7.25 -1.30 5.94
CA LEU A 34 -7.29 -1.04 7.38
C LEU A 34 -5.89 -0.60 7.80
N ALA A 35 -5.69 0.70 7.96
CA ALA A 35 -4.41 1.28 8.31
C ALA A 35 -4.37 1.63 9.80
N ALA A 36 -3.25 1.34 10.45
CA ALA A 36 -2.92 1.77 11.79
C ALA A 36 -1.44 2.17 11.84
N VAL A 37 -1.05 2.80 12.94
CA VAL A 37 0.34 3.14 13.24
C VAL A 37 0.74 2.46 14.55
N SER A 38 1.91 1.86 14.57
CA SER A 38 2.50 1.31 15.79
C SER A 38 3.52 2.29 16.35
N PHE A 39 3.34 2.69 17.61
CA PHE A 39 4.32 3.45 18.38
C PHE A 39 5.07 2.46 19.29
N ASP A 40 6.41 2.50 19.25
CA ASP A 40 7.31 1.62 20.02
C ASP A 40 7.20 0.10 19.75
N GLY A 41 6.48 -0.31 18.70
CA GLY A 41 6.39 -1.72 18.27
C GLY A 41 5.43 -2.60 19.08
N GLU A 42 4.90 -2.11 20.21
CA GLU A 42 4.03 -2.88 21.10
C GLU A 42 2.55 -2.43 21.07
N THR A 43 2.29 -1.14 20.79
CA THR A 43 0.92 -0.60 20.77
C THR A 43 0.57 -0.07 19.38
N GLU A 44 -0.54 -0.53 18.82
CA GLU A 44 -1.13 0.01 17.59
C GLU A 44 -2.25 1.01 17.91
N THR A 45 -2.34 2.07 17.12
CA THR A 45 -3.46 3.03 17.17
C THR A 45 -4.78 2.40 16.72
N GLY A 46 -5.87 3.16 16.85
CA GLY A 46 -7.12 2.82 16.17
C GLY A 46 -6.94 2.74 14.65
N GLN A 47 -7.70 1.83 14.05
CA GLN A 47 -7.64 1.57 12.62
C GLN A 47 -8.44 2.62 11.84
N ARG A 48 -7.83 3.18 10.81
CA ARG A 48 -8.47 4.02 9.81
C ARG A 48 -8.89 3.16 8.62
N HIS A 49 -10.14 3.28 8.24
CA HIS A 49 -10.72 2.62 7.06
C HIS A 49 -10.46 3.48 5.82
N ALA A 50 -9.86 2.90 4.77
CA ALA A 50 -9.48 3.65 3.58
C ALA A 50 -9.44 2.76 2.31
N PHE A 51 -8.84 3.25 1.22
CA PHE A 51 -8.74 2.50 -0.04
C PHE A 51 -7.37 2.65 -0.70
N HIS A 52 -7.09 1.74 -1.63
CA HIS A 52 -5.97 1.84 -2.56
C HIS A 52 -6.43 1.53 -3.99
N ILE A 53 -5.71 2.09 -4.96
CA ILE A 53 -5.92 1.82 -6.39
C ILE A 53 -4.62 2.04 -7.16
N GLY A 54 -4.42 1.27 -8.23
CA GLY A 54 -3.31 1.49 -9.13
C GLY A 54 -3.12 0.37 -10.13
N PHE A 55 -1.89 0.27 -10.63
CA PHE A 55 -1.50 -0.63 -11.70
C PHE A 55 -0.47 -1.64 -11.20
N TYR A 56 -0.43 -2.80 -11.85
CA TYR A 56 0.63 -3.77 -11.64
C TYR A 56 1.09 -4.39 -12.96
N GLY A 57 2.35 -4.84 -12.96
CA GLY A 57 2.90 -5.75 -13.94
C GLY A 57 3.41 -6.99 -13.22
N GLU A 58 2.99 -8.16 -13.67
CA GLU A 58 3.42 -9.47 -13.21
C GLU A 58 4.21 -10.15 -14.32
N SER A 59 5.41 -10.64 -14.01
CA SER A 59 6.26 -11.39 -14.93
C SER A 59 6.60 -12.73 -14.31
N PHE A 60 6.22 -13.82 -14.97
CA PHE A 60 6.53 -15.16 -14.51
C PHE A 60 8.03 -15.44 -14.74
N LEU A 61 8.75 -15.88 -13.71
CA LEU A 61 10.14 -16.31 -13.81
C LEU A 61 10.23 -17.83 -14.03
N SER A 62 9.20 -18.56 -13.60
CA SER A 62 8.99 -19.99 -13.83
C SER A 62 7.48 -20.29 -13.84
N GLU A 63 7.09 -21.56 -13.97
CA GLU A 63 5.68 -21.97 -13.93
C GLU A 63 5.00 -21.66 -12.58
N SER A 64 5.77 -21.63 -11.49
CA SER A 64 5.26 -21.43 -10.13
C SER A 64 5.75 -20.15 -9.47
N VAL A 65 6.63 -19.36 -10.10
CA VAL A 65 7.20 -18.14 -9.50
C VAL A 65 7.02 -16.96 -10.43
N ALA A 66 6.55 -15.84 -9.90
CA ALA A 66 6.43 -14.58 -10.60
C ALA A 66 6.99 -13.41 -9.79
N LEU A 67 7.45 -12.38 -10.49
CA LEU A 67 7.78 -11.08 -9.93
C LEU A 67 6.66 -10.11 -10.30
N GLN A 68 6.05 -9.48 -9.30
CA GLN A 68 5.02 -8.48 -9.48
C GLN A 68 5.48 -7.12 -8.95
N ILE A 69 5.42 -6.10 -9.81
CA ILE A 69 5.72 -4.72 -9.46
C ILE A 69 4.45 -3.92 -9.59
N GLU A 70 4.17 -3.07 -8.60
CA GLU A 70 2.93 -2.30 -8.55
C GLU A 70 3.24 -0.81 -8.38
N LEU A 71 2.33 0.03 -8.83
CA LEU A 71 2.30 1.46 -8.52
C LEU A 71 0.90 1.78 -8.00
N LEU A 72 0.79 2.06 -6.71
CA LEU A 72 -0.47 2.22 -6.00
C LEU A 72 -0.58 3.61 -5.36
N TYR A 73 -1.69 4.30 -5.58
CA TYR A 73 -2.14 5.32 -4.64
C TYR A 73 -2.83 4.62 -3.48
N SER A 74 -2.40 4.88 -2.25
CA SER A 74 -2.88 4.20 -1.05
C SER A 74 -3.15 5.21 0.05
N GLN A 75 -4.37 5.22 0.57
CA GLN A 75 -4.73 6.01 1.74
C GLN A 75 -4.42 5.21 3.01
N GLN A 76 -3.68 5.83 3.91
CA GLN A 76 -3.17 5.27 5.17
C GLN A 76 -3.32 6.30 6.31
N GLY A 77 -2.79 6.00 7.50
CA GLY A 77 -2.94 6.82 8.70
C GLY A 77 -3.81 6.11 9.74
N TYR A 78 -4.29 6.84 10.73
CA TYR A 78 -4.95 6.28 11.89
C TYR A 78 -6.06 7.18 12.44
N GLU A 79 -6.93 6.58 13.25
CA GLU A 79 -7.99 7.26 13.99
C GLU A 79 -7.81 7.03 15.50
N LEU A 80 -7.94 8.10 16.30
CA LEU A 80 -8.01 8.04 17.76
C LEU A 80 -9.34 8.63 18.21
N LYS A 81 -10.11 7.84 18.95
CA LYS A 81 -11.43 8.23 19.48
C LYS A 81 -11.35 8.33 20.99
N ASP A 82 -11.80 9.47 21.52
CA ASP A 82 -12.00 9.69 22.95
C ASP A 82 -13.40 10.33 23.17
N GLY A 83 -13.86 10.40 24.41
CA GLY A 83 -15.14 11.00 24.80
C GLY A 83 -15.30 12.46 24.34
N GLY A 84 -14.20 13.17 24.05
CA GLY A 84 -14.21 14.54 23.55
C GLY A 84 -14.29 14.72 22.03
N GLY A 85 -13.99 13.69 21.22
CA GLY A 85 -13.91 13.82 19.77
C GLY A 85 -13.10 12.72 19.08
N THR A 86 -12.97 12.84 17.76
CA THR A 86 -12.17 11.94 16.91
C THR A 86 -11.03 12.71 16.27
N PHE A 87 -9.79 12.30 16.57
CA PHE A 87 -8.61 12.74 15.84
C PHE A 87 -8.33 11.75 14.69
N THR A 88 -8.15 12.28 13.49
CA THR A 88 -7.86 11.49 12.29
C THR A 88 -6.62 12.02 11.60
N GLN A 89 -5.60 11.17 11.49
CA GLN A 89 -4.47 11.43 10.62
C GLN A 89 -4.70 10.74 9.27
N LYS A 90 -4.68 11.53 8.19
CA LYS A 90 -4.83 11.06 6.81
C LYS A 90 -3.51 11.24 6.07
N LEU A 91 -2.92 10.12 5.67
CA LEU A 91 -1.72 10.11 4.85
C LEU A 91 -2.02 9.43 3.53
N ASP A 92 -1.74 10.10 2.42
CA ASP A 92 -1.84 9.48 1.11
C ASP A 92 -0.43 9.19 0.59
N TYR A 93 -0.22 7.96 0.16
CA TYR A 93 1.06 7.49 -0.35
C TYR A 93 0.97 7.09 -1.82
N LEU A 94 2.06 7.36 -2.53
CA LEU A 94 2.38 6.64 -3.75
C LEU A 94 3.32 5.49 -3.40
N ASN A 95 2.77 4.28 -3.35
CA ASN A 95 3.48 3.06 -3.01
C ASN A 95 3.98 2.34 -4.25
N LEU A 96 5.20 1.80 -4.16
CA LEU A 96 5.86 0.99 -5.18
C LEU A 96 6.31 -0.37 -4.56
N PRO A 97 5.39 -1.35 -4.46
CA PRO A 97 5.70 -2.72 -4.07
C PRO A 97 6.51 -3.49 -5.12
N PHE A 98 7.44 -4.32 -4.66
CA PHE A 98 8.15 -5.32 -5.47
C PHE A 98 7.96 -6.68 -4.80
N LEU A 99 7.18 -7.56 -5.42
CA LEU A 99 6.65 -8.77 -4.78
C LEU A 99 7.10 -10.01 -5.53
N PHE A 100 7.68 -10.96 -4.80
CA PHE A 100 7.78 -12.33 -5.27
C PHE A 100 6.48 -13.05 -4.97
N LYS A 101 5.90 -13.65 -6.01
CA LYS A 101 4.72 -14.48 -5.94
C LYS A 101 5.09 -15.93 -6.18
N LEU A 102 4.68 -16.80 -5.27
CA LEU A 102 4.74 -18.25 -5.43
C LEU A 102 3.33 -18.75 -5.70
N TYR A 103 3.17 -19.60 -6.71
CA TYR A 103 1.93 -20.25 -7.11
C TYR A 103 2.03 -21.76 -6.82
N PRO A 104 1.60 -22.22 -5.63
CA PRO A 104 1.55 -23.66 -5.31
C PRO A 104 0.59 -24.44 -6.20
N ASP A 105 -0.44 -23.77 -6.74
CA ASP A 105 -1.34 -24.28 -7.77
C ASP A 105 -1.62 -23.19 -8.81
N GLN A 106 -2.49 -23.47 -9.79
CA GLN A 106 -2.77 -22.55 -10.91
C GLN A 106 -3.51 -21.27 -10.52
N SER A 107 -4.13 -21.23 -9.34
CA SER A 107 -4.99 -20.12 -8.91
C SER A 107 -4.50 -19.48 -7.61
N PHE A 108 -4.08 -20.25 -6.62
CA PHE A 108 -3.62 -19.74 -5.35
C PHE A 108 -2.20 -19.18 -5.46
N PHE A 109 -1.95 -18.03 -4.83
CA PHE A 109 -0.62 -17.46 -4.69
C PHE A 109 -0.33 -17.03 -3.26
N LEU A 110 0.95 -17.11 -2.89
CA LEU A 110 1.56 -16.45 -1.75
C LEU A 110 2.44 -15.32 -2.27
N GLU A 111 2.46 -14.17 -1.60
CA GLU A 111 3.28 -13.04 -1.99
C GLU A 111 4.10 -12.48 -0.84
N VAL A 112 5.34 -12.10 -1.13
CA VAL A 112 6.24 -11.46 -0.17
C VAL A 112 7.17 -10.51 -0.90
N GLY A 113 7.49 -9.37 -0.30
CA GLY A 113 8.55 -8.52 -0.83
C GLY A 113 8.55 -7.10 -0.28
N PRO A 114 9.60 -6.33 -0.59
CA PRO A 114 9.71 -4.96 -0.11
C PRO A 114 8.69 -4.03 -0.76
N GLN A 115 8.40 -2.95 -0.05
CA GLN A 115 7.64 -1.82 -0.55
C GLN A 115 8.32 -0.53 -0.11
N VAL A 116 8.35 0.44 -1.01
CA VAL A 116 8.67 1.83 -0.71
C VAL A 116 7.46 2.70 -1.01
N GLY A 117 7.28 3.75 -0.23
CA GLY A 117 6.17 4.68 -0.32
C GLY A 117 6.67 6.11 -0.14
N ILE A 118 6.08 7.04 -0.88
CA ILE A 118 6.30 8.47 -0.68
C ILE A 118 4.97 9.12 -0.35
N ALA A 119 4.90 9.81 0.77
CA ALA A 119 3.74 10.61 1.13
C ALA A 119 3.56 11.73 0.09
N VAL A 120 2.35 11.87 -0.43
CA VAL A 120 1.96 12.93 -1.37
C VAL A 120 0.93 13.89 -0.77
N SER A 121 0.35 13.52 0.37
CA SER A 121 -0.60 14.33 1.13
C SER A 121 -0.52 13.93 2.61
N HIS A 122 -0.57 14.91 3.50
CA HIS A 122 -0.68 14.73 4.94
C HIS A 122 -1.68 15.73 5.48
N LYS A 123 -2.79 15.23 6.03
CA LYS A 123 -3.82 16.03 6.69
C LYS A 123 -4.11 15.49 8.07
N GLU A 124 -4.33 16.38 9.01
CA GLU A 124 -4.83 16.04 10.34
C GLU A 124 -6.14 16.75 10.58
N GLU A 125 -7.11 15.99 11.07
CA GLU A 125 -8.45 16.47 11.34
C GLU A 125 -8.81 16.13 12.79
N PHE A 126 -9.45 17.07 13.46
CA PHE A 126 -10.08 16.84 14.76
C PHE A 126 -11.55 17.24 14.65
N ASP A 127 -12.42 16.27 14.88
CA ASP A 127 -13.87 16.40 14.89
C ASP A 127 -14.36 16.35 16.35
N SER A 128 -15.01 17.42 16.81
CA SER A 128 -15.54 17.48 18.17
C SER A 128 -16.93 16.85 18.23
N ASN A 129 -17.12 15.86 19.11
CA ASN A 129 -18.42 15.20 19.31
C ASN A 129 -19.55 16.17 19.74
N PHE A 130 -19.19 17.35 20.25
CA PHE A 130 -20.13 18.37 20.70
C PHE A 130 -20.33 19.50 19.67
N GLY A 131 -19.72 19.41 18.49
CA GLY A 131 -19.83 20.39 17.40
C GLY A 131 -19.31 21.78 17.76
N LEU A 132 -18.44 21.86 18.78
CA LEU A 132 -17.95 23.13 19.31
C LEU A 132 -16.80 23.70 18.47
N PHE A 133 -15.92 22.82 17.98
CA PHE A 133 -14.76 23.17 17.16
C PHE A 133 -14.34 21.98 16.28
N ASP A 134 -14.36 22.15 14.96
CA ASP A 134 -13.73 21.24 14.02
C ASP A 134 -12.48 21.92 13.44
N THR A 135 -11.37 21.20 13.35
CA THR A 135 -10.15 21.73 12.75
C THR A 135 -9.58 20.76 11.73
N SER A 136 -9.03 21.32 10.67
CA SER A 136 -8.28 20.58 9.64
C SER A 136 -7.01 21.36 9.35
N GLN A 137 -5.87 20.68 9.40
CA GLN A 137 -4.57 21.25 9.08
C GLN A 137 -3.87 20.35 8.05
N GLU A 138 -3.24 20.99 7.06
CA GLU A 138 -2.41 20.33 6.06
C GLU A 138 -0.94 20.53 6.42
N PHE A 139 -0.16 19.45 6.33
CA PHE A 139 1.27 19.44 6.61
C PHE A 139 2.04 19.14 5.33
N ASP A 140 3.31 19.55 5.29
CA ASP A 140 4.19 19.18 4.18
C ASP A 140 4.45 17.66 4.23
N PRO A 141 4.09 16.88 3.20
CA PRO A 141 4.21 15.44 3.22
C PRO A 141 5.68 15.02 3.02
N GLN A 142 6.48 15.14 4.06
CA GLN A 142 7.90 14.83 4.01
C GLN A 142 8.22 13.47 4.67
N ASN A 143 7.46 12.42 4.32
CA ASN A 143 7.63 11.09 4.89
C ASN A 143 7.89 10.04 3.80
N PHE A 144 9.06 9.42 3.87
CA PHE A 144 9.40 8.22 3.12
C PHE A 144 9.05 7.00 3.98
N ASP A 145 8.18 6.14 3.45
CA ASP A 145 7.80 4.89 4.10
C ASP A 145 8.49 3.71 3.39
N TRP A 146 8.90 2.71 4.15
CA TRP A 146 9.39 1.47 3.58
C TRP A 146 9.10 0.31 4.52
N GLY A 147 8.95 -0.88 3.94
CA GLY A 147 8.59 -2.04 4.72
C GLY A 147 8.54 -3.32 3.91
N MET A 148 7.98 -4.35 4.52
CA MET A 148 7.81 -5.66 3.93
C MET A 148 6.34 -6.02 3.83
N ASN A 149 5.95 -6.56 2.69
CA ASN A 149 4.62 -7.08 2.43
C ASN A 149 4.61 -8.59 2.56
N PHE A 150 3.51 -9.12 3.11
CA PHE A 150 3.21 -10.54 3.16
C PHE A 150 1.75 -10.72 2.81
N GLY A 151 1.43 -11.65 1.93
CA GLY A 151 0.06 -11.82 1.48
C GLY A 151 -0.20 -13.17 0.85
N ALA A 152 -1.48 -13.39 0.58
CA ALA A 152 -1.96 -14.53 -0.15
C ALA A 152 -3.22 -14.15 -0.94
N GLY A 153 -3.53 -14.92 -1.97
CA GLY A 153 -4.72 -14.67 -2.74
C GLY A 153 -5.01 -15.75 -3.76
N PHE A 154 -6.03 -15.49 -4.56
CA PHE A 154 -6.44 -16.32 -5.68
C PHE A 154 -6.48 -15.48 -6.95
N LYS A 155 -6.05 -16.06 -8.07
CA LYS A 155 -6.12 -15.50 -9.40
C LYS A 155 -6.79 -16.50 -10.33
N THR A 156 -7.85 -16.10 -11.01
CA THR A 156 -8.55 -16.95 -11.96
C THR A 156 -7.81 -16.96 -13.30
N GLU A 157 -8.06 -17.99 -14.11
CA GLU A 157 -7.55 -18.05 -15.49
C GLU A 157 -8.02 -16.85 -16.35
N SER A 158 -9.18 -16.29 -16.03
CA SER A 158 -9.73 -15.09 -16.67
C SER A 158 -9.03 -13.79 -16.27
N GLY A 159 -8.02 -13.84 -15.40
CA GLY A 159 -7.23 -12.67 -15.00
C GLY A 159 -7.84 -11.85 -13.86
N VAL A 160 -8.86 -12.37 -13.17
CA VAL A 160 -9.42 -11.73 -11.97
C VAL A 160 -8.66 -12.23 -10.75
N SER A 161 -8.21 -11.32 -9.88
CA SER A 161 -7.53 -11.69 -8.64
C SER A 161 -8.21 -11.13 -7.41
N LEU A 162 -8.18 -11.89 -6.32
CA LEU A 162 -8.57 -11.49 -4.97
C LEU A 162 -7.40 -11.76 -4.05
N GLY A 163 -7.03 -10.81 -3.21
CA GLY A 163 -5.89 -10.98 -2.31
C GLY A 163 -6.03 -10.24 -1.00
N VAL A 164 -5.42 -10.81 0.03
CA VAL A 164 -5.18 -10.14 1.31
C VAL A 164 -3.68 -9.96 1.49
N ARG A 165 -3.27 -8.77 1.88
CA ARG A 165 -1.87 -8.41 2.12
C ARG A 165 -1.76 -7.66 3.43
N TYR A 166 -0.72 -7.96 4.18
CA TYR A 166 -0.29 -7.18 5.32
C TYR A 166 1.02 -6.46 4.98
N HIS A 167 1.02 -5.14 5.14
CA HIS A 167 2.19 -4.29 5.06
C HIS A 167 2.73 -4.02 6.45
N LEU A 168 3.97 -4.48 6.69
CA LEU A 168 4.74 -4.20 7.88
C LEU A 168 5.73 -3.07 7.58
N GLY A 169 5.38 -1.85 7.97
CA GLY A 169 6.27 -0.69 7.89
C GLY A 169 7.48 -0.86 8.82
N LEU A 170 8.67 -0.63 8.27
CA LEU A 170 9.97 -0.66 8.95
C LEU A 170 10.63 0.72 8.99
N GLY A 171 10.18 1.64 8.13
CA GLY A 171 10.51 3.05 8.19
C GLY A 171 9.66 3.78 9.21
N SER A 172 10.29 4.74 9.89
CA SER A 172 9.56 5.65 10.76
C SER A 172 8.79 6.67 9.94
N VAL A 173 7.53 6.91 10.30
CA VAL A 173 6.66 7.95 9.73
C VAL A 173 7.01 9.33 10.28
N TYR A 174 7.59 9.43 11.48
CA TYR A 174 8.04 10.70 12.08
C TYR A 174 9.41 10.52 12.76
N ASP A 175 10.16 11.61 12.94
CA ASP A 175 11.46 11.56 13.63
C ASP A 175 11.33 11.23 15.13
N GLU A 176 10.17 11.56 15.73
CA GLU A 176 9.89 11.30 17.16
C GLU A 176 8.91 10.12 17.32
N GLY A 177 9.18 9.25 18.31
CA GLY A 177 8.30 8.13 18.70
C GLY A 177 8.33 6.89 17.82
N ASN A 178 9.19 6.88 16.79
CA ASN A 178 9.33 5.79 15.80
C ASN A 178 8.00 5.15 15.34
N PRO A 179 7.04 5.93 14.83
CA PRO A 179 5.77 5.37 14.38
C PRO A 179 5.95 4.58 13.08
N HIS A 180 5.41 3.37 13.03
CA HIS A 180 5.50 2.52 11.84
C HIS A 180 4.12 2.18 11.28
N ASN A 181 3.97 2.23 9.96
CA ASN A 181 2.72 1.85 9.31
C ASN A 181 2.42 0.35 9.48
N ARG A 182 1.15 0.03 9.73
CA ARG A 182 0.60 -1.31 9.83
C ARG A 182 -0.66 -1.33 8.99
N VAL A 183 -0.63 -1.98 7.83
CA VAL A 183 -1.76 -1.87 6.87
C VAL A 183 -2.20 -3.24 6.39
N TRP A 184 -3.45 -3.59 6.66
CA TRP A 184 -4.12 -4.68 5.95
C TRP A 184 -4.75 -4.15 4.68
N GLN A 185 -4.49 -4.82 3.55
CA GLN A 185 -5.04 -4.51 2.25
C GLN A 185 -5.85 -5.69 1.72
N PHE A 186 -7.09 -5.44 1.34
CA PHE A 186 -7.99 -6.39 0.70
C PHE A 186 -8.22 -5.93 -0.72
N SER A 187 -7.77 -6.70 -1.70
CA SER A 187 -7.65 -6.25 -3.08
C SER A 187 -8.46 -7.10 -4.03
N ILE A 188 -9.02 -6.46 -5.05
CA ILE A 188 -9.45 -7.06 -6.30
C ILE A 188 -8.58 -6.53 -7.45
N GLY A 189 -8.16 -7.41 -8.36
CA GLY A 189 -7.37 -7.05 -9.53
C GLY A 189 -7.95 -7.63 -10.82
N PHE A 190 -7.68 -6.96 -11.93
CA PHE A 190 -8.11 -7.34 -13.27
C PHE A 190 -6.94 -7.19 -14.24
N ASP A 191 -6.55 -8.30 -14.86
CA ASP A 191 -5.59 -8.30 -15.96
C ASP A 191 -6.22 -7.76 -17.25
N PHE A 192 -5.41 -7.13 -18.11
CA PHE A 192 -5.78 -6.70 -19.47
C PHE A 192 -4.62 -6.84 -20.45
#